data_AF-A0A7S1SJ49-F1
#
_entry.id   AF-A0A7S1SJ49-F1
#
_cell.length_a   1.000
_cell.length_b   1.000
_cell.length_c   1.000
_cell.angle_alpha   90.00
_cell.angle_beta   90.00
_cell.angle_gamma   90.00
#
_symmetry.space_group_name_H-M   'P 1'
#
loop_
_entity.id
_entity.type
_entity.pdbx_description
1 polymer ?
#
loop_
_entity_poly.entity_id
_entity_poly.type
_entity_poly.pdbx_seq_one_letter_code
_entity_poly.pdbx_strand_id
1 'polypeptide(L)'
;ETAARRGNIAVLEWARANGYRWTVDVCRQAATGGQLETLKWLRGQGCPWDDTTQLAAASDGNLEMMQWAWSEGCPWERTVCALAAGRGDIKMLQWAREHGCPWNEQVCAQAASRGHLEVLRWARRNGCA
;
A
#
# COMPACT_ATOMS: atom_id res chain seq x y z
N GLU A 1 14.09 -9.49 4.97
CA GLU A 1 13.10 -9.35 3.87
C GLU A 1 12.18 -10.55 3.70
N THR A 2 12.66 -11.74 3.29
CA THR A 2 11.78 -12.92 3.10
C THR A 2 10.98 -13.31 4.33
N ALA A 3 11.58 -13.20 5.52
CA ALA A 3 10.89 -13.42 6.80
C ALA A 3 9.72 -12.43 7.00
N ALA A 4 9.92 -11.16 6.65
CA ALA A 4 8.88 -10.13 6.74
C ALA A 4 7.71 -10.41 5.78
N ARG A 5 8.01 -10.77 4.52
CA ARG A 5 6.98 -11.15 3.55
C ARG A 5 6.14 -12.35 3.97
N ARG A 6 6.70 -13.26 4.77
CA ARG A 6 6.01 -14.46 5.29
C ARG A 6 5.42 -14.26 6.68
N GLY A 7 5.59 -13.08 7.29
CA GLY A 7 5.08 -12.78 8.62
C GLY A 7 5.81 -13.48 9.76
N ASN A 8 7.05 -13.93 9.54
CA ASN A 8 7.80 -14.67 10.54
C ASN A 8 8.54 -13.72 11.49
N ILE A 9 7.81 -13.24 12.51
CA ILE A 9 8.33 -12.32 13.54
C ILE A 9 9.51 -12.93 14.31
N ALA A 10 9.48 -14.23 14.64
CA ALA A 10 10.56 -14.88 15.39
C ALA A 10 11.92 -14.78 14.67
N VAL A 11 11.94 -14.94 13.34
CA VAL A 11 13.16 -14.78 12.54
C VAL A 11 13.60 -13.32 12.46
N LEU A 12 12.65 -12.38 12.45
CA LEU A 12 12.96 -10.94 12.48
C LEU A 12 13.53 -10.50 13.84
N GLU A 13 12.96 -10.98 14.94
CA GLU A 13 13.50 -10.78 16.29
C GLU A 13 14.93 -11.29 16.41
N TRP A 14 15.17 -12.52 15.94
CA TRP A 14 16.50 -13.09 15.91
C TRP A 14 17.46 -12.25 15.06
N ALA A 15 17.04 -11.81 13.87
CA ALA A 15 17.88 -10.96 13.01
C ALA A 15 18.25 -9.64 13.71
N ARG A 16 17.29 -9.01 14.40
CA ARG A 16 17.53 -7.77 15.15
C ARG A 16 18.50 -7.97 16.30
N ALA A 17 18.35 -9.06 17.06
CA ALA A 17 19.25 -9.43 18.14
C ALA A 17 20.70 -9.66 17.66
N ASN A 18 20.86 -10.12 16.42
CA ASN A 18 22.16 -10.33 15.79
C ASN A 18 22.70 -9.09 15.03
N GLY A 19 22.15 -7.90 15.32
CA GLY A 19 22.67 -6.64 14.81
C GLY A 19 22.19 -6.25 13.41
N TYR A 20 21.22 -6.96 12.85
CA TYR A 20 20.62 -6.55 11.57
C TYR A 20 19.96 -5.17 11.70
N ARG A 21 20.28 -4.29 10.75
CA ARG A 21 19.71 -2.96 10.66
C ARG A 21 18.51 -2.99 9.72
N TRP A 22 17.40 -2.46 10.20
CA TRP A 22 16.19 -2.34 9.39
C TRP A 22 16.40 -1.43 8.19
N THR A 23 15.87 -1.85 7.05
CA THR A 23 15.79 -1.08 5.81
C THR A 23 14.33 -0.86 5.45
N VAL A 24 14.05 0.12 4.59
CA VAL A 24 12.70 0.38 4.06
C VAL A 24 12.10 -0.85 3.38
N ASP A 25 12.95 -1.68 2.77
CA ASP A 25 12.55 -2.93 2.13
C ASP A 25 11.90 -3.92 3.09
N VAL A 26 12.26 -3.92 4.39
CA VAL A 26 11.67 -4.86 5.35
C VAL A 26 10.19 -4.57 5.56
N CYS A 27 9.82 -3.30 5.74
CA CYS A 27 8.43 -2.85 5.79
C CYS A 27 7.71 -3.11 4.46
N ARG A 28 8.33 -2.73 3.33
CA ARG A 28 7.75 -2.97 2.00
C ARG A 28 7.42 -4.46 1.80
N GLN A 29 8.33 -5.36 2.16
CA GLN A 29 8.13 -6.80 2.00
C GLN A 29 7.05 -7.36 2.93
N ALA A 30 6.95 -6.87 4.17
CA ALA A 30 5.82 -7.21 5.05
C ALA A 30 4.48 -6.79 4.44
N ALA A 31 4.42 -5.57 3.88
CA ALA A 31 3.24 -5.06 3.20
C ALA A 31 2.90 -5.87 1.94
N THR A 32 3.89 -6.20 1.09
CA THR A 32 3.70 -7.08 -0.08
C THR A 32 3.16 -8.45 0.29
N GLY A 33 3.51 -8.96 1.48
CA GLY A 33 3.03 -10.24 1.97
C GLY A 33 1.66 -10.20 2.64
N GLY A 34 1.00 -9.05 2.72
CA GLY A 34 -0.27 -8.88 3.44
C GLY A 34 -0.13 -9.02 4.96
N GLN A 35 1.09 -8.91 5.51
CA GLN A 35 1.39 -9.22 6.92
C GLN A 35 1.21 -7.99 7.82
N LEU A 36 -0.03 -7.59 8.09
CA LEU A 36 -0.35 -6.38 8.88
C LEU A 36 0.28 -6.40 10.28
N GLU A 37 0.18 -7.52 11.00
CA GLU A 37 0.74 -7.63 12.35
C GLU A 37 2.27 -7.56 12.35
N THR A 38 2.92 -8.11 11.33
CA THR A 38 4.38 -7.99 11.17
C THR A 38 4.78 -6.56 10.83
N LEU A 39 3.99 -5.85 10.01
CA LEU A 39 4.24 -4.46 9.67
C LEU A 39 4.08 -3.54 10.89
N LYS A 40 3.02 -3.74 11.70
CA LYS A 40 2.82 -3.07 13.00
C LYS A 40 4.01 -3.30 13.93
N TRP A 41 4.45 -4.55 14.06
CA TRP A 41 5.61 -4.90 14.88
C TRP A 41 6.88 -4.20 14.38
N LEU A 42 7.17 -4.25 13.08
CA LEU A 42 8.33 -3.58 12.48
C LEU A 42 8.30 -2.07 12.73
N ARG A 43 7.12 -1.45 12.64
CA ARG A 43 6.94 -0.03 12.92
C ARG A 43 7.26 0.30 14.38
N GLY A 44 6.78 -0.51 15.32
CA GLY A 44 7.13 -0.41 16.74
C GLY A 44 8.63 -0.59 17.04
N GLN A 45 9.36 -1.32 16.19
CA GLN A 45 10.81 -1.48 16.28
C GLN A 45 11.62 -0.33 15.62
N GLY A 46 10.94 0.72 15.15
CA GLY A 46 11.57 1.85 14.47
C GLY A 46 12.09 1.50 13.07
N CYS A 47 11.51 0.49 12.40
CA CYS A 47 11.83 0.21 11.01
C CYS A 47 11.43 1.41 10.13
N PRO A 48 12.33 1.92 9.28
CA PRO A 48 11.98 2.97 8.34
C PRO A 48 11.00 2.43 7.29
N TRP A 49 10.22 3.35 6.70
CA TRP A 49 9.36 3.09 5.55
C TRP A 49 9.36 4.30 4.62
N ASP A 50 8.86 4.09 3.42
CA ASP A 50 8.65 5.10 2.40
C ASP A 50 7.31 4.85 1.68
N ASP A 51 7.05 5.64 0.65
CA ASP A 51 5.82 5.56 -0.15
C ASP A 51 5.64 4.19 -0.81
N THR A 52 6.73 3.47 -1.12
CA THR A 52 6.67 2.12 -1.69
C THR A 52 5.98 1.12 -0.75
N THR A 53 5.99 1.36 0.56
CA THR A 53 5.24 0.54 1.54
C THR A 53 3.74 0.71 1.34
N GLN A 54 3.27 1.92 1.05
CA GLN A 54 1.86 2.20 0.78
C GLN A 54 1.40 1.56 -0.54
N LEU A 55 2.24 1.61 -1.58
CA LEU A 55 1.96 0.91 -2.84
C LEU A 55 1.87 -0.61 -2.66
N ALA A 56 2.76 -1.18 -1.84
CA ALA A 56 2.75 -2.61 -1.54
C ALA A 56 1.46 -3.02 -0.79
N ALA A 57 1.03 -2.25 0.20
CA ALA A 57 -0.24 -2.47 0.90
C ALA A 57 -1.45 -2.39 -0.05
N ALA A 58 -1.44 -1.42 -0.97
CA ALA A 58 -2.48 -1.27 -1.98
C ALA A 58 -2.50 -2.42 -3.00
N SER A 59 -1.35 -2.97 -3.37
CA SER A 59 -1.20 -4.00 -4.40
C SER A 59 -1.93 -5.31 -4.06
N ASP A 60 -1.94 -5.70 -2.78
CA ASP A 60 -2.65 -6.90 -2.33
C ASP A 60 -4.17 -6.65 -2.20
N GLY A 61 -4.60 -5.40 -2.09
CA GLY A 61 -6.02 -5.03 -1.91
C GLY A 61 -6.42 -4.96 -0.45
N ASN A 62 -5.43 -5.00 0.44
CA ASN A 62 -5.61 -4.95 1.86
C ASN A 62 -5.85 -3.50 2.29
N LEU A 63 -7.11 -3.06 2.14
CA LEU A 63 -7.54 -1.71 2.50
C LEU A 63 -7.28 -1.41 3.99
N GLU A 64 -7.43 -2.40 4.87
CA GLU A 64 -7.15 -2.25 6.31
C GLU A 64 -5.68 -1.92 6.56
N MET A 65 -4.76 -2.63 5.91
CA MET A 65 -3.33 -2.34 6.00
C MET A 65 -3.00 -0.95 5.48
N MET A 66 -3.58 -0.56 4.35
CA MET A 66 -3.34 0.75 3.74
C MET A 66 -3.88 1.89 4.63
N GLN A 67 -5.05 1.69 5.25
CA GLN A 67 -5.64 2.59 6.25
C GLN A 67 -4.74 2.77 7.45
N TRP A 68 -4.25 1.66 8.00
CA TRP A 68 -3.34 1.67 9.13
C TRP A 68 -2.02 2.38 8.78
N ALA A 69 -1.38 2.03 7.65
CA ALA A 69 -0.13 2.64 7.23
C ALA A 69 -0.27 4.16 7.04
N TRP A 70 -1.38 4.62 6.44
CA TRP A 70 -1.70 6.04 6.33
C TRP A 70 -1.85 6.72 7.69
N SER A 71 -2.60 6.10 8.62
CA SER A 71 -2.83 6.68 9.97
C SER A 71 -1.55 6.87 10.78
N GLU A 72 -0.54 6.05 10.51
CA GLU A 72 0.78 6.10 11.14
C GLU A 72 1.77 7.06 10.42
N GLY A 73 1.30 7.74 9.37
CA GLY A 73 2.08 8.74 8.62
C GLY A 73 2.94 8.15 7.50
N CYS A 74 2.61 6.97 6.97
CA CYS A 74 3.23 6.48 5.74
C CYS A 74 2.82 7.39 4.56
N PRO A 75 3.77 7.92 3.78
CA PRO A 75 3.46 8.81 2.67
C PRO A 75 2.71 8.08 1.55
N TRP A 76 1.89 8.83 0.81
CA TRP A 76 1.23 8.33 -0.38
C TRP A 76 2.22 8.07 -1.51
N GLU A 77 2.06 6.93 -2.18
CA GLU A 77 2.65 6.70 -3.49
C GLU A 77 1.67 7.19 -4.57
N ARG A 78 2.19 7.89 -5.59
CA ARG A 78 1.38 8.62 -6.59
C ARG A 78 0.55 7.70 -7.49
N THR A 79 0.89 6.42 -7.57
CA THR A 79 0.22 5.43 -8.43
C THR A 79 -0.84 4.60 -7.70
N VAL A 80 -1.04 4.77 -6.38
CA VAL A 80 -2.04 4.01 -5.61
C VAL A 80 -3.45 4.12 -6.23
N CYS A 81 -3.90 5.33 -6.56
CA CYS A 81 -5.18 5.53 -7.23
C CYS A 81 -5.26 4.83 -8.60
N ALA A 82 -4.17 4.85 -9.37
CA ALA A 82 -4.13 4.21 -10.69
C ALA A 82 -4.14 2.68 -10.58
N LEU A 83 -3.46 2.13 -9.57
CA LEU A 83 -3.47 0.71 -9.24
C LEU A 83 -4.86 0.25 -8.79
N ALA A 84 -5.50 0.97 -7.87
CA ALA A 84 -6.87 0.67 -7.43
C ALA A 84 -7.83 0.68 -8.62
N ALA A 85 -7.68 1.67 -9.52
CA ALA A 85 -8.52 1.78 -10.69
C ALA A 85 -8.30 0.65 -11.71
N GLY A 86 -7.04 0.27 -11.96
CA GLY A 86 -6.68 -0.85 -12.83
C GLY A 86 -7.06 -2.23 -12.27
N ARG A 87 -7.34 -2.33 -10.97
CA ARG A 87 -7.87 -3.54 -10.33
C ARG A 87 -9.39 -3.58 -10.26
N GLY A 88 -10.06 -2.47 -10.58
CA GLY A 88 -11.51 -2.35 -10.42
C GLY A 88 -11.95 -2.13 -8.97
N ASP A 89 -11.02 -1.85 -8.06
CA ASP A 89 -11.30 -1.68 -6.63
C ASP A 89 -11.81 -0.26 -6.35
N ILE A 90 -13.11 -0.06 -6.59
CA ILE A 90 -13.77 1.23 -6.38
C ILE A 90 -13.72 1.69 -4.93
N LYS A 91 -13.72 0.77 -3.95
CA LYS A 91 -13.72 1.11 -2.52
C LYS A 91 -12.36 1.68 -2.13
N MET A 92 -11.28 1.02 -2.54
CA MET A 92 -9.92 1.52 -2.33
C MET A 92 -9.71 2.88 -3.01
N LEU A 93 -10.19 3.03 -4.25
CA LEU A 93 -10.07 4.29 -4.98
C LEU A 93 -10.84 5.44 -4.30
N GLN A 94 -12.07 5.20 -3.85
CA GLN A 94 -12.87 6.16 -3.10
C GLN A 94 -12.15 6.60 -1.83
N TRP A 95 -11.71 5.62 -1.04
CA TRP A 95 -11.02 5.89 0.23
C TRP A 95 -9.72 6.68 0.02
N ALA A 96 -8.88 6.26 -0.94
CA ALA A 96 -7.63 6.95 -1.25
C ALA A 96 -7.89 8.39 -1.71
N ARG A 97 -8.93 8.62 -2.52
CA ARG A 97 -9.31 9.97 -2.98
C ARG A 97 -9.77 10.86 -1.84
N GLU A 98 -10.59 10.35 -0.94
CA GLU A 98 -11.07 11.08 0.25
C GLU A 98 -9.92 11.51 1.18
N HIS A 99 -8.84 10.74 1.22
CA HIS A 99 -7.67 10.99 2.08
C HIS A 99 -6.53 11.71 1.35
N GLY A 100 -6.83 12.37 0.24
CA GLY A 100 -5.89 13.24 -0.46
C GLY A 100 -4.80 12.51 -1.23
N CYS A 101 -4.97 11.22 -1.54
CA CYS A 101 -4.05 10.52 -2.43
C CYS A 101 -4.00 11.24 -3.79
N PRO A 102 -2.80 11.58 -4.30
CA PRO A 102 -2.66 12.13 -5.63
C PRO A 102 -3.26 11.18 -6.67
N TRP A 103 -3.83 11.78 -7.73
CA TRP A 103 -4.27 11.05 -8.90
C TRP A 103 -4.01 11.88 -10.16
N ASN A 104 -3.96 11.21 -11.31
CA ASN A 104 -3.76 11.83 -12.61
C ASN A 104 -4.54 11.03 -13.68
N GLU A 105 -4.35 11.36 -14.96
CA GLU A 105 -5.03 10.72 -16.09
C GLU A 105 -4.81 9.19 -16.15
N GLN A 106 -3.76 8.67 -15.49
CA GLN A 106 -3.50 7.23 -15.41
C GLN A 106 -4.63 6.48 -14.70
N VAL A 107 -5.34 7.10 -13.77
CA VAL A 107 -6.50 6.46 -13.09
C VAL A 107 -7.56 6.08 -14.12
N CYS A 108 -7.93 7.03 -14.96
CA CYS A 108 -8.91 6.82 -16.01
C CYS A 108 -8.38 5.86 -17.09
N ALA A 109 -7.10 5.98 -17.47
CA ALA A 109 -6.48 5.09 -18.46
C ALA A 109 -6.41 3.62 -17.99
N GLN A 110 -6.03 3.38 -16.73
CA GLN A 110 -5.97 2.04 -16.15
C GLN A 110 -7.37 1.43 -16.03
N ALA A 111 -8.36 2.17 -15.53
CA ALA A 111 -9.74 1.69 -15.48
C ALA A 111 -10.29 1.33 -16.87
N ALA A 112 -10.04 2.18 -17.89
CA ALA A 112 -10.49 1.94 -19.26
C ALA A 112 -9.81 0.72 -19.90
N SER A 113 -8.47 0.65 -19.83
CA SER A 113 -7.69 -0.44 -20.45
C SER A 113 -7.97 -1.81 -19.85
N ARG A 114 -8.41 -1.86 -18.59
CA ARG A 114 -8.78 -3.08 -17.88
C ARG A 114 -10.28 -3.40 -17.92
N GLY A 115 -11.10 -2.53 -18.55
CA GLY A 115 -12.54 -2.74 -18.71
C GLY A 115 -13.37 -2.45 -17.45
N HIS A 116 -12.83 -1.73 -16.47
CA HIS A 116 -13.51 -1.38 -15.23
C HIS A 116 -14.42 -0.15 -15.41
N LEU A 117 -15.52 -0.33 -16.13
CA LEU A 117 -16.44 0.74 -16.53
C LEU A 117 -17.00 1.54 -15.34
N GLU A 118 -17.37 0.88 -14.24
CA GLU A 118 -17.93 1.55 -13.06
C GLU A 118 -16.89 2.44 -12.36
N VAL A 119 -15.65 1.97 -12.26
CA VAL A 119 -14.53 2.78 -11.77
C VAL A 119 -14.29 3.98 -12.67
N LEU A 120 -14.27 3.79 -14.00
CA LEU A 120 -14.07 4.87 -14.95
C LEU A 120 -15.17 5.94 -14.85
N ARG A 121 -16.44 5.52 -14.78
CA ARG A 121 -17.59 6.42 -14.60
C ARG A 121 -17.47 7.21 -13.30
N TRP A 122 -17.12 6.54 -12.21
CA TRP A 122 -16.94 7.20 -10.92
C TRP A 122 -15.77 8.19 -10.97
N ALA A 123 -14.60 7.79 -11.50
CA ALA A 123 -13.42 8.66 -11.58
C ALA A 123 -13.71 9.92 -12.42
N ARG A 124 -14.36 9.77 -13.57
CA ARG A 124 -14.76 10.89 -14.45
C ARG A 124 -15.72 11.85 -13.76
N ARG A 125 -16.73 11.34 -13.04
CA ARG A 125 -17.66 12.16 -12.25
C ARG A 125 -16.98 12.93 -11.13
N ASN A 126 -15.87 12.42 -10.61
CA ASN A 126 -15.11 13.03 -9.52
C ASN A 126 -13.91 13.88 -10.01
N GLY A 127 -13.84 14.18 -11.32
CA GLY A 127 -12.86 15.11 -11.88
C GLY A 127 -11.55 14.48 -12.36
N CYS A 128 -11.46 13.16 -12.52
CA CYS A 128 -10.36 12.55 -13.28
C CYS A 128 -10.56 12.85 -14.77
N ALA A 129 -9.63 13.61 -15.35
CA ALA A 129 -9.61 14.02 -16.76
C ALA A 129 -8.75 13.08 -17.61
#